data_AF-A0A3D2P7W5-F1
#
_entry.id   AF-A0A3D2P7W5-F1
#
_cell.length_a   1.000
_cell.length_b   1.000
_cell.length_c   1.000
_cell.angle_alpha   90.00
_cell.angle_beta   90.00
_cell.angle_gamma   90.00
#
_symmetry.space_group_name_H-M   'P 1'
#
loop_
_entity.id
_entity.type
_entity.pdbx_description
1 polymer ?
#
loop_
_entity_poly.entity_id
_entity_poly.type
_entity_poly.pdbx_seq_one_letter_code
_entity_poly.pdbx_strand_id
1 'polypeptide(L)'
;ALAASGTVTLELAMANTPMVVAYRVDAVSAMIARRLVLVRFASLVNLILDKQVVPELLQDDCDAESLSRELRNITQGAGALQIKEFDQLRSSLLAQDNPAALAADQVAALIANQR
;
A
#
# COMPACT_ATOMS: atom_id res chain seq x y z
N ALA A 1 4.10 0.71 -12.29
CA ALA A 1 2.97 1.63 -12.10
C ALA A 1 3.37 2.77 -11.16
N LEU A 2 2.64 3.88 -11.19
CA LEU A 2 2.75 4.97 -10.21
C LEU A 2 1.41 5.07 -9.47
N ALA A 3 1.42 5.03 -8.15
CA ALA A 3 0.20 4.96 -7.34
C ALA A 3 0.23 5.97 -6.18
N ALA A 4 -0.96 6.45 -5.79
CA ALA A 4 -1.14 7.42 -4.71
C ALA A 4 -2.09 6.92 -3.61
N SER A 5 -3.18 6.23 -3.98
CA SER A 5 -4.17 5.72 -3.03
C SER A 5 -3.75 4.39 -2.41
N GLY A 6 -3.97 4.23 -1.11
CA GLY A 6 -3.73 2.97 -0.40
C GLY A 6 -4.48 1.78 -0.99
N THR A 7 -5.74 1.94 -1.43
CA THR A 7 -6.51 0.84 -2.05
C THR A 7 -5.88 0.38 -3.36
N VAL A 8 -5.46 1.34 -4.20
CA VAL A 8 -4.79 1.06 -5.48
C VAL A 8 -3.47 0.31 -5.26
N THR A 9 -2.74 0.61 -4.18
CA THR A 9 -1.50 -0.13 -3.88
C THR A 9 -1.76 -1.61 -3.62
N LEU A 10 -2.85 -1.97 -2.94
CA LEU A 10 -3.20 -3.37 -2.73
C LEU A 10 -3.67 -4.05 -4.01
N GLU A 11 -4.51 -3.39 -4.81
CA GLU A 11 -4.99 -3.93 -6.09
C GLU A 11 -3.83 -4.21 -7.05
N LEU A 12 -2.88 -3.28 -7.17
CA LEU A 12 -1.68 -3.46 -8.00
C LEU A 12 -0.80 -4.61 -7.51
N ALA A 13 -0.64 -4.76 -6.19
CA ALA A 13 0.14 -5.84 -5.62
C ALA A 13 -0.54 -7.21 -5.86
N MET A 14 -1.86 -7.28 -5.71
CA MET A 14 -2.64 -8.48 -6.05
C MET A 14 -2.51 -8.82 -7.54
N ALA A 15 -2.45 -7.81 -8.41
CA ALA A 15 -2.24 -7.96 -9.85
C ALA A 15 -0.76 -8.17 -10.26
N ASN A 16 0.17 -8.41 -9.32
CA ASN A 16 1.60 -8.57 -9.59
C ASN A 16 2.21 -7.42 -10.41
N THR A 17 1.72 -6.20 -10.20
CA THR A 17 2.20 -5.02 -10.92
C THR A 17 3.18 -4.24 -10.03
N PRO A 18 4.48 -4.19 -10.36
CA PRO A 18 5.44 -3.36 -9.63
C PRO A 18 5.01 -1.91 -9.62
N MET A 19 5.27 -1.21 -8.51
CA MET A 19 4.81 0.16 -8.31
C MET A 19 5.82 1.04 -7.56
N VAL A 20 5.66 2.34 -7.78
CA VAL A 20 6.21 3.41 -6.93
C VAL A 20 5.02 4.15 -6.33
N VAL A 21 5.08 4.43 -5.03
CA VAL A 21 4.08 5.22 -4.32
C VAL A 21 4.53 6.67 -4.30
N ALA A 22 3.65 7.58 -4.72
CA ALA A 22 3.97 9.00 -4.77
C ALA A 22 2.80 9.84 -4.27
N TYR A 23 3.09 10.77 -3.35
CA TYR A 23 2.07 11.65 -2.81
C TYR A 23 2.64 13.03 -2.47
N ARG A 24 1.98 14.08 -2.96
CA ARG A 24 2.32 15.47 -2.62
C ARG A 24 1.05 16.29 -2.42
N VAL A 25 0.83 16.73 -1.18
CA VAL A 25 -0.23 17.68 -0.83
C VAL A 25 0.37 19.05 -0.53
N ASP A 26 -0.49 20.05 -0.39
CA ASP A 26 -0.09 21.40 -0.01
C ASP A 26 0.58 21.42 1.38
N ALA A 27 1.36 22.47 1.64
CA ALA A 27 2.19 22.56 2.84
C ALA A 27 1.38 22.56 4.16
N VAL A 28 0.16 23.10 4.16
CA VAL A 28 -0.70 23.13 5.35
C VAL A 28 -1.22 21.73 5.64
N SER A 29 -1.74 21.05 4.63
CA SER A 29 -2.16 19.64 4.73
C SER A 29 -1.00 18.75 5.15
N ALA A 30 0.20 18.94 4.58
CA ALA A 30 1.41 18.21 4.94
C ALA A 30 1.80 18.42 6.42
N MET A 31 1.70 19.65 6.92
CA MET A 31 1.99 19.98 8.31
C MET A 31 0.99 19.31 9.28
N ILE A 32 -0.29 19.27 8.92
CA ILE A 32 -1.32 18.61 9.73
C ILE A 32 -1.11 17.09 9.69
N ALA A 33 -0.93 16.51 8.50
CA ALA A 33 -0.70 15.09 8.32
C ALA A 33 0.52 14.60 9.12
N ARG A 34 1.64 15.33 9.09
CA ARG A 34 2.84 15.00 9.89
C ARG A 34 2.61 14.96 11.39
N ARG A 35 1.59 15.65 11.92
CA ARG A 35 1.24 15.61 13.35
C ARG A 35 0.26 14.49 13.71
N LEU A 36 -0.48 13.96 12.73
CA LEU A 36 -1.52 12.95 12.94
C LEU A 36 -1.08 11.54 12.51
N VAL A 37 -0.18 11.45 11.54
CA VAL A 37 0.30 10.20 10.98
C VAL A 37 1.39 9.64 11.89
N LEU A 38 1.05 8.60 12.66
CA LEU A 38 1.95 7.88 13.57
C LEU A 38 2.55 6.62 12.93
N VAL A 39 2.24 6.36 11.67
CA VAL A 39 2.61 5.12 10.98
C VAL A 39 3.96 5.27 10.26
N ARG A 40 4.71 4.16 10.21
CA ARG A 40 6.06 4.08 9.63
C ARG A 40 6.08 4.16 8.10
N PHE A 41 4.98 3.76 7.46
CA PHE A 41 4.84 3.72 6.00
C PHE A 41 3.51 4.33 5.59
N ALA A 42 3.47 4.94 4.40
CA ALA A 42 2.24 5.52 3.85
C ALA A 42 1.42 4.50 3.05
N SER A 43 2.06 3.53 2.41
CA SER A 43 1.36 2.51 1.62
C SER A 43 0.89 1.34 2.46
N LEU A 44 -0.29 0.79 2.13
CA LEU A 44 -0.80 -0.41 2.80
C LEU A 44 0.10 -1.63 2.60
N VAL A 45 0.75 -1.73 1.43
CA VAL A 45 1.70 -2.81 1.12
C VAL A 45 2.86 -2.84 2.12
N ASN A 46 3.54 -1.70 2.31
CA ASN A 46 4.68 -1.63 3.24
C ASN A 46 4.23 -1.75 4.70
N LEU A 47 3.05 -1.24 5.06
CA LEU A 47 2.48 -1.38 6.40
C LEU A 47 2.20 -2.84 6.75
N ILE A 48 1.56 -3.60 5.86
CA ILE A 48 1.21 -5.00 6.12
C ILE A 48 2.46 -5.88 6.19
N LEU A 49 3.48 -5.59 5.38
CA LEU A 49 4.73 -6.35 5.34
C LEU A 49 5.78 -5.86 6.35
N ASP A 50 5.50 -4.75 7.06
CA ASP A 50 6.40 -4.05 7.98
C ASP A 50 7.83 -3.80 7.45
N LYS A 51 7.94 -3.62 6.13
CA LYS A 51 9.20 -3.32 5.45
C LYS A 51 8.95 -2.52 4.18
N GLN A 52 9.97 -1.79 3.74
CA GLN A 52 9.91 -1.00 2.52
C GLN A 52 10.07 -1.92 1.29
N VAL A 53 8.95 -2.46 0.81
CA VAL A 53 8.88 -3.26 -0.43
C VAL A 53 8.72 -2.37 -1.64
N VAL A 54 7.81 -1.41 -1.56
CA VAL A 54 7.59 -0.41 -2.62
C VAL A 54 8.22 0.92 -2.21
N PRO A 55 8.92 1.62 -3.10
CA PRO A 55 9.45 2.95 -2.81
C PRO A 55 8.29 3.93 -2.57
N GLU A 56 8.44 4.78 -1.56
CA GLU A 56 7.48 5.82 -1.17
C GLU A 56 8.17 7.18 -1.32
N LEU A 57 7.73 7.97 -2.30
CA LEU A 57 8.21 9.32 -2.56
C LEU A 57 7.15 10.30 -2.08
N LEU A 58 7.35 10.85 -0.89
CA LEU A 58 6.37 11.69 -0.20
C LEU A 58 6.86 13.13 -0.12
N GLN A 59 5.96 14.07 -0.34
CA GLN A 59 6.20 15.50 -0.23
C GLN A 59 7.42 16.00 -1.00
N ASP A 60 8.51 16.31 -0.31
CA ASP A 60 9.71 16.90 -0.91
C ASP A 60 10.48 15.85 -1.74
N ASP A 61 10.37 14.57 -1.40
CA ASP A 61 10.92 13.45 -2.18
C ASP A 61 10.04 13.11 -3.41
N CYS A 62 8.82 13.65 -3.47
CA CYS A 62 7.92 13.52 -4.61
C CYS A 62 8.25 14.55 -5.71
N ASP A 63 9.48 14.47 -6.22
CA ASP A 63 10.00 15.30 -7.30
C ASP A 63 10.20 14.49 -8.60
N ALA A 64 10.35 15.19 -9.73
CA ALA A 64 10.42 14.57 -11.04
C ALA A 64 11.66 13.67 -11.24
N GLU A 65 12.79 14.04 -10.65
CA GLU A 65 14.04 13.28 -10.76
C GLU A 65 13.94 11.98 -9.97
N SER A 66 13.48 12.07 -8.72
CA SER A 66 13.27 10.91 -7.84
C SER A 66 12.24 9.94 -8.43
N LEU A 67 11.11 10.46 -8.92
CA LEU A 67 10.08 9.65 -9.58
C LEU A 67 10.62 8.93 -10.81
N SER A 68 11.34 9.64 -11.69
CA SER A 68 11.90 9.05 -12.91
C SER A 68 12.91 7.96 -12.59
N ARG A 69 13.77 8.19 -11.60
CA ARG A 69 14.76 7.22 -11.12
C ARG A 69 14.09 5.96 -10.59
N GLU A 70 13.11 6.08 -9.69
CA GLU A 70 12.46 4.89 -9.11
C GLU A 70 11.62 4.12 -10.13
N LEU A 71 10.92 4.82 -11.03
CA LEU A 71 10.20 4.17 -12.12
C LEU A 71 11.14 3.40 -13.06
N ARG A 72 12.33 3.93 -13.32
CA ARG A 72 13.38 3.23 -14.07
C ARG A 72 13.90 2.03 -13.29
N ASN A 73 14.16 2.15 -12.00
CA ASN A 73 14.65 1.04 -11.17
C ASN A 73 13.68 -0.15 -11.18
N ILE A 74 12.38 0.10 -10.99
CA ILE A 74 11.39 -0.99 -10.98
C ILE A 74 11.26 -1.67 -12.35
N THR A 75 11.47 -0.95 -13.45
CA THR A 75 11.41 -1.52 -14.81
C THR A 75 12.70 -2.24 -15.21
N GLN A 76 13.83 -1.96 -14.54
CA GLN A 76 15.14 -2.55 -14.85
C GLN A 76 15.56 -3.70 -13.91
N GLY A 77 14.68 -4.15 -13.02
CA GLY A 77 14.90 -5.37 -12.24
C GLY A 77 14.36 -5.32 -10.81
N ALA A 78 14.29 -4.13 -10.19
CA ALA A 78 13.77 -4.03 -8.83
C ALA A 78 12.29 -4.44 -8.72
N GLY A 79 11.54 -4.35 -9.82
CA GLY A 79 10.15 -4.80 -9.87
C GLY A 79 9.99 -6.32 -9.68
N ALA A 80 10.97 -7.13 -10.10
CA ALA A 80 10.92 -8.57 -9.86
C ALA A 80 11.03 -8.91 -8.36
N LEU A 81 11.79 -8.12 -7.61
CA LEU A 81 11.88 -8.25 -6.15
C LEU A 81 10.56 -7.87 -5.49
N GLN A 82 9.91 -6.79 -5.93
CA GLN A 82 8.58 -6.42 -5.43
C GLN A 82 7.56 -7.53 -5.65
N ILE A 83 7.51 -8.12 -6.85
CA ILE A 83 6.57 -9.20 -7.17
C ILE A 83 6.77 -10.39 -6.24
N LYS A 84 8.01 -10.77 -5.97
CA LYS A 84 8.33 -11.86 -5.02
C LYS A 84 7.81 -11.55 -3.62
N GLU A 85 7.87 -10.30 -3.19
CA GLU A 85 7.35 -9.88 -1.88
C GLU A 85 5.81 -9.79 -1.86
N PHE A 86 5.17 -9.56 -2.99
CA PHE A 86 3.70 -9.58 -3.09
C PHE A 86 3.10 -10.97 -2.85
N ASP A 87 3.89 -12.05 -3.02
CA ASP A 87 3.47 -13.39 -2.58
C ASP A 87 3.25 -13.44 -1.07
N GLN A 88 4.16 -12.84 -0.29
CA GLN A 88 4.01 -12.75 1.16
C GLN A 88 2.78 -11.93 1.55
N LEU A 89 2.55 -10.81 0.83
CA LEU A 89 1.37 -9.96 1.05
C LEU A 89 0.07 -10.75 0.84
N ARG A 90 -0.02 -11.53 -0.25
CA ARG A 90 -1.18 -12.37 -0.54
C ARG A 90 -1.43 -13.39 0.57
N SER A 91 -0.39 -14.07 1.02
CA SER A 91 -0.50 -15.03 2.12
C SER A 91 -1.02 -14.38 3.40
N SER A 92 -0.55 -13.17 3.73
CA SER A 92 -1.03 -12.43 4.91
C SER A 92 -2.50 -11.99 4.79
N LEU A 93 -2.92 -11.54 3.60
CA LEU A 93 -4.28 -11.05 3.37
C LEU A 93 -5.33 -12.17 3.27
N LEU A 94 -4.96 -13.31 2.69
CA LEU A 94 -5.86 -14.43 2.41
C LEU A 94 -5.80 -15.54 3.48
N ALA A 95 -5.20 -15.24 4.64
CA ALA A 95 -5.23 -16.16 5.77
C ALA A 95 -6.68 -16.46 6.20
N GLN A 96 -6.94 -17.68 6.70
CA GLN A 96 -8.31 -18.10 7.06
C GLN A 96 -8.95 -17.21 8.14
N ASP A 97 -8.16 -16.71 9.08
CA ASP A 97 -8.63 -15.81 10.15
C ASP A 97 -8.44 -14.33 9.79
N ASN A 98 -8.57 -13.95 8.52
CA ASN A 98 -8.36 -12.57 8.15
C ASN A 98 -9.49 -11.67 8.72
N PRO A 99 -9.17 -10.43 9.14
CA PRO A 99 -10.15 -9.53 9.76
C PRO A 99 -11.38 -9.25 8.90
N ALA A 100 -11.24 -9.27 7.56
CA ALA A 100 -12.35 -9.01 6.66
C ALA A 100 -13.39 -10.16 6.68
N ALA A 101 -12.93 -11.42 6.71
CA ALA A 101 -13.80 -12.59 6.85
C ALA A 101 -14.55 -12.56 8.19
N LEU A 102 -13.83 -12.31 9.29
CA LEU A 102 -14.44 -12.22 10.63
C LEU A 102 -15.50 -11.10 10.71
N ALA A 103 -15.22 -9.95 10.11
CA ALA A 103 -16.19 -8.85 10.04
C ALA A 103 -17.43 -9.23 9.21
N ALA A 104 -17.23 -9.90 8.06
CA ALA A 104 -18.31 -10.37 7.21
C ALA A 104 -19.21 -11.38 7.93
N ASP A 105 -18.63 -12.34 8.66
CA ASP A 105 -19.37 -13.34 9.44
C ASP A 105 -20.22 -12.69 10.53
N GLN A 106 -19.69 -11.68 11.24
CA GLN A 106 -20.46 -10.94 12.25
C GLN A 106 -21.61 -10.15 11.65
N VAL A 107 -21.39 -9.48 10.51
CA VAL A 107 -22.45 -8.77 9.80
C VAL A 107 -23.52 -9.76 9.32
N ALA A 108 -23.14 -10.93 8.79
CA ALA A 108 -24.07 -11.97 8.36
C ALA A 108 -24.91 -12.51 9.54
N ALA A 109 -24.29 -12.73 10.70
CA ALA A 109 -24.99 -13.19 11.90
C ALA A 109 -26.02 -12.16 12.39
N LEU A 110 -25.69 -10.87 12.36
CA LEU A 110 -26.63 -9.79 12.72
C LEU A 110 -27.84 -9.75 11.78
N ILE A 111 -27.62 -9.90 10.47
CA ILE A 111 -28.70 -9.93 9.47
C ILE A 111 -29.59 -11.16 9.68
N ALA A 112 -29.02 -12.32 9.99
CA ALA A 112 -29.76 -13.55 10.21
C ALA A 112 -30.68 -13.48 11.46
N ASN A 113 -30.23 -12.82 12.53
CA ASN A 113 -30.99 -12.66 13.78
C ASN A 113 -32.09 -11.57 13.71
N GLN A 114 -32.19 -10.81 12.62
CA GLN A 114 -33.26 -9.83 12.38
C GLN A 114 -34.47 -10.42 11.62
N ARG A 115 -34.43 -11.71 11.28
CA ARG A 115 -35.54 -12.47 10.71
C ARG A 115 -36.19 -13.34 11.76
#